data_AF-R7TXL1-F1
#
_entry.id   AF-R7TXL1-F1
#
_cell.length_a   1.000
_cell.length_b   1.000
_cell.length_c   1.000
_cell.angle_alpha   90.00
_cell.angle_beta   90.00
_cell.angle_gamma   90.00
#
_symmetry.space_group_name_H-M   'P 1'
#
loop_
_entity.id
_entity.type
_entity.pdbx_description
1 polymer ?
#
loop_
_entity_poly.entity_id
_entity_poly.type
_entity_poly.pdbx_seq_one_letter_code
_entity_poly.pdbx_strand_id
1 'polypeptide(L)'
;MKCPLQVWLSLADQHIAALKIDWDKTRKFAFNERSNPDDNKLGMQIVKDLHRTGCDGFSGQENEGDRAVLKRVLLAYARWNKVVGYCQGFNVLAAMILDVVNRREEDALKVMIYLVDHVLPESYFANNLRALSVDMAVFRDLLRMQLPQLSKHLDHLQAAARDDTTGANYEPPLTNVFTMQWFLTLFATCLPKPTALRIWDSILLEGSEVLLRTAVAIWGKLEDRILAIQSADEFYTTMGLLTQEMLDESIMNADGLLKIVYSMAIFPHPQLAELREKYTYNITPFTAAMSTGRKPKSVNIFSDEDDLDDEDVMENINCFTGMFPPASLAISSSAGSPHKHHLNGEPSLSSSFADISKLSPGAYGAQPENHANNGILSERMTTDIDMLRNHYRRLRERQQQAHIILSSE
;
A
#
# COMPACT_ATOMS: atom_id res chain seq x y z
N MET A 1 29.34 -12.94 -0.15
CA MET A 1 28.82 -11.56 -0.32
C MET A 1 29.12 -10.77 0.95
N LYS A 2 29.16 -9.43 0.91
CA LYS A 2 29.05 -8.62 2.15
C LYS A 2 27.63 -8.78 2.71
N CYS A 3 27.43 -8.50 4.00
CA CYS A 3 26.08 -8.35 4.54
C CYS A 3 25.41 -7.13 3.85
N PRO A 4 24.13 -7.21 3.39
CA PRO A 4 23.46 -6.11 2.68
C PRO A 4 23.57 -4.77 3.42
N LEU A 5 23.42 -4.80 4.74
CA LEU A 5 23.65 -3.68 5.65
C LEU A 5 24.94 -2.88 5.36
N GLN A 6 26.07 -3.57 5.17
CA GLN A 6 27.35 -2.91 4.92
C GLN A 6 27.38 -2.24 3.55
N VAL A 7 26.67 -2.77 2.56
CA VAL A 7 26.59 -2.19 1.21
C VAL A 7 25.69 -0.95 1.25
N TRP A 8 24.48 -1.09 1.78
CA TRP A 8 23.47 -0.02 1.84
C TRP A 8 23.99 1.21 2.58
N LEU A 9 24.67 1.02 3.72
CA LEU A 9 25.27 2.13 4.47
C LEU A 9 26.52 2.71 3.82
N SER A 10 27.39 1.89 3.21
CA SER A 10 28.56 2.42 2.50
C SER A 10 28.14 3.38 1.38
N LEU A 11 27.09 3.03 0.63
CA LEU A 11 26.54 3.86 -0.44
C LEU A 11 25.88 5.13 0.11
N ALA A 12 25.07 5.01 1.16
CA ALA A 12 24.39 6.15 1.77
C ALA A 12 25.36 7.15 2.44
N ASP A 13 26.35 6.67 3.21
CA ASP A 13 27.40 7.52 3.80
C ASP A 13 28.25 8.18 2.71
N GLN A 14 28.59 7.47 1.62
CA GLN A 14 29.30 8.04 0.47
C GLN A 14 28.50 9.16 -0.21
N HIS A 15 27.19 8.98 -0.38
CA HIS A 15 26.30 9.98 -0.97
C HIS A 15 26.18 11.23 -0.07
N ILE A 16 25.96 11.04 1.24
CA ILE A 16 25.87 12.14 2.22
C ILE A 16 27.19 12.94 2.28
N ALA A 17 28.33 12.26 2.21
CA ALA A 17 29.65 12.89 2.10
C ALA A 17 29.84 13.65 0.78
N ALA A 18 29.36 13.12 -0.35
CA ALA A 18 29.42 13.78 -1.65
C ALA A 18 28.59 15.08 -1.68
N LEU A 19 27.41 15.08 -1.05
CA LEU A 19 26.58 16.28 -0.84
C LEU A 19 27.13 17.25 0.23
N LYS A 20 28.21 16.87 0.95
CA LYS A 20 28.85 17.66 2.02
C LYS A 20 27.89 18.06 3.14
N ILE A 21 26.94 17.19 3.46
CA ILE A 21 25.94 17.43 4.50
C ILE A 21 26.60 17.35 5.88
N ASP A 22 26.36 18.36 6.72
CA ASP A 22 26.61 18.31 8.16
C ASP A 22 25.63 17.32 8.80
N TRP A 23 25.99 16.03 8.85
CA TRP A 23 25.12 14.98 9.38
C TRP A 23 24.72 15.24 10.83
N ASP A 24 25.62 15.82 11.63
CA ASP A 24 25.39 16.06 13.05
C ASP A 24 24.28 17.10 13.27
N LYS A 25 24.25 18.16 12.46
CA LYS A 25 23.19 19.16 12.40
C LYS A 25 21.91 18.60 11.77
N THR A 26 22.02 17.88 10.65
CA THR A 26 20.88 17.25 9.95
C THR A 26 20.12 16.28 10.87
N ARG A 27 20.83 15.39 11.58
CA ARG A 27 20.27 14.50 12.59
C ARG A 27 19.49 15.26 13.67
N LYS A 28 20.13 16.26 14.27
CA LYS A 28 19.53 17.08 15.36
C LYS A 28 18.30 17.86 14.90
N PHE A 29 18.21 18.19 13.61
CA PHE A 29 17.04 18.81 12.99
C PHE A 29 15.94 17.78 12.68
N ALA A 30 16.27 16.67 12.02
CA ALA A 30 15.31 15.67 11.56
C ALA A 30 14.64 14.93 12.73
N PHE A 31 15.42 14.48 13.73
CA PHE A 31 14.94 13.75 14.92
C PHE A 31 14.57 14.66 16.10
N ASN A 32 14.29 15.95 15.87
CA ASN A 32 13.98 16.87 16.96
C ASN A 32 12.61 16.57 17.62
N GLU A 33 12.51 16.71 18.95
CA GLU A 33 11.29 16.40 19.71
C GLU A 33 10.21 17.51 19.67
N ARG A 34 10.46 18.65 19.01
CA ARG A 34 9.50 19.76 18.95
C ARG A 34 8.43 19.44 17.91
N SER A 35 7.17 19.62 18.28
CA SER A 35 6.05 19.54 17.34
C SER A 35 6.15 20.67 16.30
N ASN A 36 6.37 20.30 15.04
CA ASN A 36 6.15 21.16 13.89
C ASN A 36 4.64 21.09 13.53
N PRO A 37 3.97 22.19 13.14
CA PRO A 37 2.59 22.17 12.65
C PRO A 37 2.28 21.03 11.65
N ASP A 38 3.21 20.72 10.75
CA ASP A 38 3.06 19.65 9.76
C ASP A 38 3.03 18.24 10.40
N ASP A 39 3.79 18.03 11.48
CA ASP A 39 3.98 16.70 12.12
C ASP A 39 2.66 16.13 12.64
N ASN A 40 1.67 16.98 12.95
CA ASN A 40 0.37 16.52 13.43
C ASN A 40 -0.44 15.88 12.28
N LYS A 41 -0.51 16.51 11.11
CA LYS A 41 -1.21 15.94 9.93
C LYS A 41 -0.46 14.72 9.39
N LEU A 42 0.85 14.85 9.17
CA LEU A 42 1.72 13.77 8.71
C LEU A 42 1.71 12.59 9.72
N GLY A 43 1.77 12.90 11.02
CA GLY A 43 1.78 11.91 12.09
C GLY A 43 0.48 11.11 12.23
N MET A 44 -0.68 11.69 11.90
CA MET A 44 -1.94 10.95 11.80
C MET A 44 -1.96 10.01 10.59
N GLN A 45 -1.52 10.48 9.42
CA GLN A 45 -1.44 9.66 8.21
C GLN A 45 -0.47 8.49 8.37
N ILE A 46 0.74 8.76 8.92
CA ILE A 46 1.71 7.73 9.28
C ILE A 46 1.10 6.71 10.26
N VAL A 47 0.35 7.15 11.27
CA VAL A 47 -0.31 6.22 12.22
C VAL A 47 -1.40 5.39 11.54
N LYS A 48 -2.19 5.93 10.59
CA LYS A 48 -3.14 5.16 9.78
C LYS A 48 -2.41 4.07 8.98
N ASP A 49 -1.31 4.42 8.34
CA ASP A 49 -0.49 3.50 7.55
C ASP A 49 0.23 2.44 8.40
N LEU A 50 0.71 2.79 9.59
CA LEU A 50 1.33 1.86 10.55
C LEU A 50 0.38 0.76 11.04
N HIS A 51 -0.94 0.93 10.98
CA HIS A 51 -1.90 -0.15 11.29
C HIS A 51 -2.10 -1.14 10.15
N ARG A 52 -1.82 -0.73 8.89
CA ARG A 52 -1.89 -1.57 7.69
C ARG A 52 -0.53 -1.97 7.12
N THR A 53 0.56 -1.69 7.83
CA THR A 53 1.91 -2.13 7.47
C THR A 53 2.05 -3.62 7.82
N GLY A 54 1.70 -4.49 6.88
CA GLY A 54 1.78 -5.96 7.00
C GLY A 54 3.22 -6.50 6.99
N CYS A 55 4.10 -5.93 7.82
CA CYS A 55 5.45 -6.41 8.06
C CYS A 55 5.53 -6.94 9.49
N ASP A 56 5.81 -8.23 9.66
CA ASP A 56 5.63 -8.96 10.94
C ASP A 56 6.34 -8.32 12.14
N GLY A 57 7.49 -7.68 11.91
CA GLY A 57 8.26 -6.97 12.94
C GLY A 57 7.74 -5.58 13.33
N PHE A 58 6.64 -5.11 12.72
CA PHE A 58 6.04 -3.79 12.97
C PHE A 58 4.51 -3.84 13.10
N SER A 59 3.87 -4.97 12.83
CA SER A 59 2.44 -5.21 13.02
C SER A 59 2.09 -5.67 14.43
N GLY A 60 0.83 -5.51 14.86
CA GLY A 60 0.33 -5.97 16.16
C GLY A 60 0.57 -5.00 17.32
N GLN A 61 -0.15 -5.21 18.44
CA GLN A 61 -0.08 -4.34 19.62
C GLN A 61 1.20 -4.52 20.45
N GLU A 62 1.84 -5.68 20.37
CA GLU A 62 3.06 -5.99 21.14
C GLU A 62 4.30 -5.25 20.61
N ASN A 63 4.29 -4.83 19.34
CA ASN A 63 5.40 -4.17 18.64
C ASN A 63 5.39 -2.63 18.75
N GLU A 64 4.69 -2.04 19.72
CA GLU A 64 4.51 -0.58 19.80
C GLU A 64 5.84 0.22 19.88
N GLY A 65 6.89 -0.37 20.45
CA GLY A 65 8.24 0.21 20.44
C GLY A 65 8.83 0.34 19.03
N ASP A 66 8.73 -0.71 18.22
CA ASP A 66 9.20 -0.73 16.82
C ASP A 66 8.33 0.16 15.92
N ARG A 67 7.03 0.24 16.20
CA ARG A 67 6.11 1.20 15.54
C ARG A 67 6.49 2.64 15.84
N ALA A 68 6.94 2.94 17.06
CA ALA A 68 7.45 4.26 17.43
C ALA A 68 8.80 4.59 16.76
N VAL A 69 9.71 3.61 16.63
CA VAL A 69 10.96 3.73 15.84
C VAL A 69 10.65 4.07 14.38
N LEU A 70 9.75 3.30 13.75
CA LEU A 70 9.33 3.50 12.37
C LEU A 70 8.66 4.88 12.18
N LYS A 71 7.78 5.30 13.09
CA LYS A 71 7.18 6.64 13.09
C LYS A 71 8.22 7.75 13.16
N ARG A 72 9.26 7.62 13.99
CA ARG A 72 10.33 8.63 14.11
C ARG A 72 11.13 8.77 12.82
N VAL A 73 11.52 7.66 12.19
CA VAL A 73 12.26 7.70 10.90
C VAL A 73 11.41 8.33 9.79
N LEU A 74 10.12 7.99 9.70
CA LEU A 74 9.21 8.57 8.70
C LEU A 74 9.02 10.08 8.88
N LEU A 75 8.83 10.54 10.13
CA LEU A 75 8.79 11.99 10.42
C LEU A 75 10.13 12.66 10.15
N ALA A 76 11.25 12.02 10.50
CA ALA A 76 12.59 12.57 10.23
C ALA A 76 12.85 12.74 8.73
N TYR A 77 12.44 11.79 7.89
CA TYR A 77 12.49 11.94 6.43
C TYR A 77 11.57 13.05 5.92
N ALA A 78 10.30 13.09 6.37
CA ALA A 78 9.35 14.12 5.96
C ALA A 78 9.71 15.54 6.45
N ARG A 79 10.59 15.64 7.45
CA ARG A 79 11.21 16.90 7.91
C ARG A 79 12.45 17.26 7.09
N TRP A 80 13.21 16.27 6.63
CA TRP A 80 14.36 16.44 5.72
C TRP A 80 13.90 16.92 4.34
N ASN A 81 13.13 16.11 3.60
CA ASN A 81 12.64 16.46 2.26
C ASN A 81 11.20 16.97 2.35
N LYS A 82 11.05 18.28 2.59
CA LYS A 82 9.74 18.96 2.65
C LYS A 82 8.99 19.05 1.32
N VAL A 83 9.61 18.75 0.18
CA VAL A 83 8.96 18.74 -1.14
C VAL A 83 8.22 17.42 -1.38
N VAL A 84 8.74 16.32 -0.82
CA VAL A 84 8.13 14.98 -0.87
C VAL A 84 7.28 14.69 0.37
N GLY A 85 7.71 15.13 1.55
CA GLY A 85 6.99 14.92 2.80
C GLY A 85 6.87 13.43 3.14
N TYR A 86 5.63 12.97 3.35
CA TYR A 86 5.31 11.55 3.53
C TYR A 86 4.42 11.06 2.39
N CYS A 87 4.90 10.08 1.63
CA CYS A 87 4.11 9.39 0.60
C CYS A 87 3.60 8.04 1.13
N GLN A 88 2.38 7.66 0.76
CA GLN A 88 1.84 6.32 1.04
C GLN A 88 2.78 5.25 0.44
N GLY A 89 3.13 4.24 1.23
CA GLY A 89 4.13 3.23 0.86
C GLY A 89 5.49 3.44 1.55
N PHE A 90 5.83 4.66 1.99
CA PHE A 90 7.05 4.91 2.76
C PHE A 90 7.11 4.11 4.06
N ASN A 91 5.96 3.84 4.69
CA ASN A 91 5.83 2.91 5.81
C ASN A 91 6.43 1.52 5.50
N VAL A 92 6.19 0.98 4.31
CA VAL A 92 6.77 -0.31 3.88
C VAL A 92 8.27 -0.16 3.61
N LEU A 93 8.67 0.92 2.93
CA LEU A 93 10.08 1.14 2.61
C LEU A 93 10.94 1.29 3.87
N ALA A 94 10.51 2.16 4.80
CA ALA A 94 11.21 2.42 6.05
C ALA A 94 11.21 1.20 6.99
N ALA A 95 10.15 0.39 6.99
CA ALA A 95 10.11 -0.88 7.74
C ALA A 95 11.18 -1.87 7.22
N MET A 96 11.28 -2.04 5.89
CA MET A 96 12.28 -2.92 5.29
C MET A 96 13.71 -2.42 5.54
N ILE A 97 13.94 -1.11 5.44
CA ILE A 97 15.24 -0.48 5.76
C ILE A 97 15.59 -0.66 7.24
N LEU A 98 14.67 -0.39 8.17
CA LEU A 98 14.87 -0.56 9.61
C LEU A 98 15.15 -2.00 10.01
N ASP A 99 14.70 -2.97 9.22
CA ASP A 99 15.08 -4.37 9.40
C ASP A 99 16.55 -4.61 9.02
N VAL A 100 16.96 -4.19 7.82
CA VAL A 100 18.34 -4.32 7.35
C VAL A 100 19.34 -3.60 8.26
N VAL A 101 19.00 -2.42 8.80
CA VAL A 101 19.90 -1.63 9.68
C VAL A 101 19.86 -2.00 11.16
N ASN A 102 19.12 -3.02 11.55
CA ASN A 102 18.90 -3.45 12.95
C ASN A 102 18.31 -2.32 13.83
N ARG A 103 17.19 -1.74 13.39
CA ARG A 103 16.40 -0.68 14.05
C ARG A 103 17.12 0.64 14.32
N ARG A 104 18.32 0.85 13.79
CA ARG A 104 19.12 2.08 14.02
C ARG A 104 18.58 3.25 13.17
N GLU A 105 17.81 4.12 13.83
CA GLU A 105 17.05 5.22 13.20
C GLU A 105 17.88 6.15 12.32
N GLU A 106 19.07 6.57 12.77
CA GLU A 106 19.96 7.43 11.97
C GLU A 106 20.32 6.77 10.63
N ASP A 107 20.78 5.53 10.70
CA ASP A 107 21.24 4.76 9.55
C ASP A 107 20.07 4.40 8.61
N ALA A 108 18.86 4.22 9.15
CA ALA A 108 17.65 4.10 8.33
C ALA A 108 17.32 5.39 7.58
N LEU A 109 17.43 6.55 8.23
CA LEU A 109 17.25 7.85 7.57
C LEU A 109 18.28 8.07 6.46
N LYS A 110 19.56 7.72 6.69
CA LYS A 110 20.60 7.81 5.63
C LYS A 110 20.22 7.00 4.39
N VAL A 111 19.79 5.75 4.57
CA VAL A 111 19.40 4.87 3.45
C VAL A 111 18.14 5.38 2.77
N MET A 112 17.15 5.92 3.51
CA MET A 112 15.98 6.56 2.89
C MET A 112 16.35 7.76 2.02
N ILE A 113 17.25 8.64 2.51
CA ILE A 113 17.75 9.80 1.74
C ILE A 113 18.44 9.31 0.46
N TYR A 114 19.37 8.37 0.55
CA TYR A 114 20.06 7.83 -0.61
C TYR A 114 19.12 7.16 -1.62
N LEU A 115 18.16 6.37 -1.14
CA LEU A 115 17.20 5.65 -1.97
C LEU A 115 16.25 6.62 -2.69
N VAL A 116 15.65 7.58 -1.97
CA VAL A 116 14.55 8.39 -2.47
C VAL A 116 15.01 9.69 -3.15
N ASP A 117 16.08 10.32 -2.66
CA ASP A 117 16.57 11.60 -3.20
C ASP A 117 17.63 11.43 -4.31
N HIS A 118 18.10 10.20 -4.58
CA HIS A 118 19.23 9.97 -5.50
C HIS A 118 19.17 8.71 -6.37
N VAL A 119 18.85 7.55 -5.81
CA VAL A 119 18.78 6.28 -6.58
C VAL A 119 17.52 6.24 -7.46
N LEU A 120 16.41 6.77 -6.94
CA LEU A 120 15.17 6.99 -7.67
C LEU A 120 15.18 8.35 -8.39
N PRO A 121 14.46 8.50 -9.52
CA PRO A 121 14.40 9.76 -10.25
C PRO A 121 13.81 10.90 -9.40
N GLU A 122 14.26 12.14 -9.63
CA GLU A 122 13.73 13.31 -8.95
C GLU A 122 12.20 13.41 -9.12
N SER A 123 11.50 13.76 -8.03
CA SER A 123 10.02 13.85 -7.99
C SER A 123 9.27 12.53 -8.26
N TYR A 124 9.86 11.35 -7.98
CA TYR A 124 9.14 10.07 -8.05
C TYR A 124 7.90 10.03 -7.13
N PHE A 125 8.03 10.54 -5.90
CA PHE A 125 7.00 10.57 -4.86
C PHE A 125 6.45 11.98 -4.54
N ALA A 126 6.82 13.00 -5.32
CA ALA A 126 6.35 14.37 -5.09
C ALA A 126 4.89 14.56 -5.57
N ASN A 127 4.30 15.73 -5.28
CA ASN A 127 2.87 16.10 -5.42
C ASN A 127 2.19 15.94 -6.81
N ASN A 128 2.84 15.31 -7.79
CA ASN A 128 2.26 14.95 -9.09
C ASN A 128 2.76 13.61 -9.63
N LEU A 129 3.55 12.85 -8.85
CA LEU A 129 4.14 11.56 -9.23
C LEU A 129 4.74 11.56 -10.65
N ARG A 130 5.33 12.68 -11.10
CA ARG A 130 5.69 12.87 -12.52
C ARG A 130 6.69 11.83 -13.00
N ALA A 131 7.73 11.55 -12.23
CA ALA A 131 8.73 10.58 -12.66
C ALA A 131 8.23 9.13 -12.57
N LEU A 132 7.33 8.80 -11.64
CA LEU A 132 6.57 7.55 -11.67
C LEU A 132 5.68 7.46 -12.93
N SER A 133 5.03 8.57 -13.32
CA SER A 133 4.21 8.64 -14.54
C SER A 133 5.05 8.37 -15.79
N VAL A 134 6.25 8.96 -15.86
CA VAL A 134 7.25 8.70 -16.92
C VAL A 134 7.64 7.22 -16.94
N ASP A 135 8.05 6.65 -15.80
CA ASP A 135 8.44 5.24 -15.74
C ASP A 135 7.28 4.28 -16.04
N MET A 136 6.04 4.62 -15.68
CA MET A 136 4.85 3.87 -16.10
C MET A 136 4.60 3.93 -17.61
N ALA A 137 4.90 5.05 -18.27
CA ALA A 137 4.83 5.16 -19.72
C ALA A 137 5.96 4.40 -20.43
N VAL A 138 7.18 4.47 -19.90
CA VAL A 138 8.33 3.69 -20.39
C VAL A 138 8.10 2.19 -20.18
N PHE A 139 7.60 1.78 -19.02
CA PHE A 139 7.23 0.39 -18.74
C PHE A 139 6.23 -0.14 -19.77
N ARG A 140 5.19 0.62 -20.12
CA ARG A 140 4.20 0.21 -21.13
C ARG A 140 4.81 0.06 -22.53
N ASP A 141 5.75 0.93 -22.91
CA ASP A 141 6.49 0.78 -24.17
C ASP A 141 7.39 -0.47 -24.15
N LEU A 142 8.13 -0.71 -23.06
CA LEU A 142 8.93 -1.91 -22.86
C LEU A 142 8.07 -3.19 -22.88
N LEU A 143 6.89 -3.17 -22.25
CA LEU A 143 5.93 -4.27 -22.28
C LEU A 143 5.46 -4.57 -23.71
N ARG A 144 5.17 -3.52 -24.50
CA ARG A 144 4.78 -3.65 -25.92
C ARG A 144 5.91 -4.15 -26.82
N MET A 145 7.16 -3.86 -26.48
CA MET A 145 8.35 -4.31 -27.22
C MET A 145 8.74 -5.76 -26.88
N GLN A 146 8.71 -6.13 -25.60
CA GLN A 146 9.20 -7.42 -25.11
C GLN A 146 8.10 -8.50 -25.05
N LEU A 147 6.88 -8.12 -24.65
CA LEU A 147 5.74 -9.03 -24.43
C LEU A 147 4.52 -8.57 -25.29
N PRO A 148 4.66 -8.53 -26.63
CA PRO A 148 3.65 -7.96 -27.53
C PRO A 148 2.36 -8.78 -27.61
N GLN A 149 2.33 -10.02 -27.12
CA GLN A 149 1.12 -10.84 -27.02
C GLN A 149 0.33 -10.43 -25.78
N LEU A 150 0.95 -10.53 -24.59
CA LEU A 150 0.42 -10.01 -23.32
C LEU A 150 -0.12 -8.59 -23.42
N SER A 151 0.63 -7.65 -24.00
CA SER A 151 0.16 -6.25 -24.09
C SER A 151 -1.09 -6.11 -24.96
N LYS A 152 -1.22 -6.86 -26.06
CA LYS A 152 -2.42 -6.80 -26.93
C LYS A 152 -3.62 -7.46 -26.25
N HIS A 153 -3.38 -8.53 -25.50
CA HIS A 153 -4.40 -9.22 -24.73
C HIS A 153 -4.96 -8.31 -23.62
N LEU A 154 -4.08 -7.63 -22.86
CA LEU A 154 -4.49 -6.68 -21.82
C LEU A 154 -5.20 -5.43 -22.41
N ASP A 155 -4.70 -4.89 -23.54
CA ASP A 155 -5.40 -3.82 -24.26
C ASP A 155 -6.79 -4.28 -24.76
N HIS A 156 -6.97 -5.57 -25.09
CA HIS A 156 -8.26 -6.16 -25.48
C HIS A 156 -9.22 -6.35 -24.28
N LEU A 157 -8.74 -6.89 -23.15
CA LEU A 157 -9.55 -7.04 -21.93
C LEU A 157 -10.05 -5.67 -21.42
N GLN A 158 -9.20 -4.64 -21.43
CA GLN A 158 -9.58 -3.26 -21.08
C GLN A 158 -10.65 -2.70 -22.04
N ALA A 159 -10.62 -3.07 -23.32
CA ALA A 159 -11.60 -2.62 -24.32
C ALA A 159 -12.93 -3.38 -24.21
N ALA A 160 -12.89 -4.68 -23.91
CA ALA A 160 -14.08 -5.52 -23.74
C ALA A 160 -14.84 -5.21 -22.43
N ALA A 161 -14.16 -4.66 -21.41
CA ALA A 161 -14.76 -4.22 -20.16
C ALA A 161 -15.31 -2.77 -20.20
N ARG A 162 -15.46 -2.17 -21.39
CA ARG A 162 -16.10 -0.85 -21.55
C ARG A 162 -17.60 -1.01 -21.64
N ASP A 163 -18.32 -0.25 -20.82
CA ASP A 163 -19.77 -0.14 -20.94
C ASP A 163 -20.13 1.03 -21.86
N ASP A 164 -20.50 0.70 -23.10
CA ASP A 164 -20.98 1.66 -24.11
C ASP A 164 -22.27 2.40 -23.69
N THR A 165 -22.98 1.95 -22.62
CA THR A 165 -24.24 2.56 -22.16
C THR A 165 -24.05 3.60 -21.06
N THR A 166 -23.10 3.43 -20.15
CA THR A 166 -22.70 4.46 -19.16
C THR A 166 -21.57 5.35 -19.65
N GLY A 167 -20.82 4.95 -20.67
CA GLY A 167 -19.62 5.65 -21.13
C GLY A 167 -18.43 5.52 -20.17
N ALA A 168 -18.56 4.69 -19.13
CA ALA A 168 -17.50 4.41 -18.18
C ALA A 168 -16.39 3.58 -18.85
N ASN A 169 -15.32 4.25 -19.27
CA ASN A 169 -14.05 3.56 -19.48
C ASN A 169 -13.56 3.05 -18.12
N TYR A 170 -13.11 1.79 -18.07
CA TYR A 170 -12.15 1.44 -17.04
C TYR A 170 -10.90 2.31 -17.27
N GLU A 171 -10.55 3.13 -16.29
CA GLU A 171 -9.37 3.99 -16.27
C GLU A 171 -8.91 4.08 -14.82
N PRO A 172 -7.66 3.70 -14.48
CA PRO A 172 -6.51 3.48 -15.35
C PRO A 172 -6.47 2.11 -16.09
N PRO A 173 -5.49 1.89 -16.99
CA PRO A 173 -5.20 0.58 -17.60
C PRO A 173 -4.93 -0.54 -16.59
N LEU A 174 -5.34 -1.78 -16.91
CA LEU A 174 -5.14 -3.01 -16.11
C LEU A 174 -3.72 -3.12 -15.50
N THR A 175 -2.70 -2.78 -16.28
CA THR A 175 -1.29 -2.89 -15.89
C THR A 175 -0.85 -1.84 -14.85
N ASN A 176 -1.48 -0.67 -14.84
CA ASN A 176 -1.16 0.39 -13.89
C ASN A 176 -1.50 -0.03 -12.46
N VAL A 177 -2.64 -0.72 -12.28
CA VAL A 177 -3.18 -1.16 -10.98
C VAL A 177 -2.10 -1.86 -10.15
N PHE A 178 -1.44 -2.87 -10.72
CA PHE A 178 -0.41 -3.64 -10.02
C PHE A 178 0.95 -2.95 -10.09
N THR A 179 1.36 -2.45 -11.27
CA THR A 179 2.74 -1.98 -11.49
C THR A 179 3.04 -0.67 -10.75
N MET A 180 2.06 0.23 -10.57
CA MET A 180 2.26 1.46 -9.77
C MET A 180 2.53 1.14 -8.29
N GLN A 181 1.76 0.21 -7.71
CA GLN A 181 1.97 -0.28 -6.34
C GLN A 181 3.33 -0.98 -6.20
N TRP A 182 3.75 -1.76 -7.21
CA TRP A 182 5.08 -2.37 -7.25
C TRP A 182 6.21 -1.33 -7.27
N PHE A 183 6.10 -0.26 -8.05
CA PHE A 183 7.10 0.80 -8.09
C PHE A 183 7.12 1.67 -6.83
N LEU A 184 5.96 2.02 -6.26
CA LEU A 184 5.87 2.79 -5.02
C LEU A 184 6.42 2.06 -3.79
N THR A 185 6.36 0.72 -3.78
CA THR A 185 6.88 -0.12 -2.68
C THR A 185 8.16 -0.87 -3.01
N LEU A 186 8.75 -0.64 -4.20
CA LEU A 186 9.94 -1.34 -4.70
C LEU A 186 9.77 -2.88 -4.58
N PHE A 187 8.62 -3.37 -5.03
CA PHE A 187 8.15 -4.76 -4.99
C PHE A 187 7.90 -5.37 -3.59
N ALA A 188 8.10 -4.63 -2.50
CA ALA A 188 7.98 -5.16 -1.14
C ALA A 188 6.59 -5.67 -0.74
N THR A 189 5.53 -5.34 -1.49
CA THR A 189 4.16 -5.86 -1.28
C THR A 189 3.73 -6.93 -2.30
N CYS A 190 4.64 -7.47 -3.10
CA CYS A 190 4.35 -8.52 -4.09
C CYS A 190 5.46 -9.58 -4.23
N LEU A 191 6.66 -9.31 -3.73
CA LEU A 191 7.76 -10.27 -3.66
C LEU A 191 8.07 -10.61 -2.19
N PRO A 192 8.40 -11.88 -1.89
CA PRO A 192 8.81 -12.31 -0.56
C PRO A 192 10.07 -11.55 -0.13
N LYS A 193 10.15 -11.20 1.16
CA LYS A 193 11.19 -10.33 1.73
C LYS A 193 12.64 -10.69 1.33
N PRO A 194 13.09 -11.97 1.31
CA PRO A 194 14.44 -12.31 0.83
C PRO A 194 14.66 -11.99 -0.66
N THR A 195 13.64 -12.20 -1.48
CA THR A 195 13.64 -11.89 -2.91
C THR A 195 13.57 -10.38 -3.16
N ALA A 196 12.70 -9.65 -2.45
CA ALA A 196 12.62 -8.19 -2.51
C ALA A 196 13.96 -7.53 -2.14
N LEU A 197 14.57 -7.91 -1.00
CA LEU A 197 15.86 -7.37 -0.57
C LEU A 197 16.99 -7.56 -1.60
N ARG A 198 16.99 -8.66 -2.35
CA ARG A 198 17.98 -8.90 -3.42
C ARG A 198 17.69 -8.11 -4.70
N ILE A 199 16.46 -7.71 -4.96
CA ILE A 199 16.13 -6.69 -5.97
C ILE A 199 16.57 -5.31 -5.50
N TRP A 200 16.43 -4.99 -4.21
CA TRP A 200 16.87 -3.73 -3.62
C TRP A 200 18.39 -3.57 -3.65
N ASP A 201 19.16 -4.63 -3.39
CA ASP A 201 20.63 -4.63 -3.58
C ASP A 201 20.99 -4.14 -5.00
N SER A 202 20.30 -4.63 -6.04
CA SER A 202 20.49 -4.19 -7.42
C SER A 202 19.98 -2.77 -7.69
N ILE A 203 18.82 -2.37 -7.15
CA ILE A 203 18.31 -0.97 -7.28
C ILE A 203 19.33 0.02 -6.71
N LEU A 204 19.90 -0.27 -5.53
CA LEU A 204 20.87 0.59 -4.85
C LEU A 204 22.24 0.63 -5.54
N LEU A 205 22.60 -0.37 -6.36
CA LEU A 205 23.88 -0.45 -7.07
C LEU A 205 23.81 0.04 -8.52
N GLU A 206 22.81 -0.40 -9.28
CA GLU A 206 22.65 -0.13 -10.72
C GLU A 206 21.68 1.03 -11.01
N GLY A 207 20.91 1.47 -9.99
CA GLY A 207 19.93 2.55 -10.09
C GLY A 207 18.51 2.10 -10.43
N SER A 208 17.60 3.08 -10.51
CA SER A 208 16.15 2.89 -10.72
C SER A 208 15.74 2.09 -11.96
N GLU A 209 16.60 1.87 -12.95
CA GLU A 209 16.23 1.08 -14.14
C GLU A 209 15.95 -0.40 -13.83
N VAL A 210 16.47 -0.90 -12.70
CA VAL A 210 16.12 -2.22 -12.16
C VAL A 210 14.62 -2.35 -11.90
N LEU A 211 13.89 -1.27 -11.59
CA LEU A 211 12.43 -1.31 -11.45
C LEU A 211 11.74 -1.74 -12.74
N LEU A 212 12.06 -1.06 -13.84
CA LEU A 212 11.46 -1.32 -15.15
C LEU A 212 11.75 -2.74 -15.63
N ARG A 213 13.01 -3.19 -15.48
CA ARG A 213 13.45 -4.56 -15.80
C ARG A 213 12.72 -5.60 -14.96
N THR A 214 12.63 -5.40 -13.64
CA THR A 214 11.98 -6.34 -12.72
C THR A 214 10.48 -6.43 -12.97
N ALA A 215 9.79 -5.32 -13.25
CA ALA A 215 8.38 -5.38 -13.64
C ALA A 215 8.16 -6.16 -14.94
N VAL A 216 8.93 -5.90 -16.00
CA VAL A 216 8.84 -6.69 -17.25
C VAL A 216 9.17 -8.17 -17.02
N ALA A 217 10.12 -8.49 -16.14
CA ALA A 217 10.46 -9.87 -15.78
C ALA A 217 9.32 -10.57 -15.02
N ILE A 218 8.61 -9.85 -14.13
CA ILE A 218 7.42 -10.37 -13.44
C ILE A 218 6.29 -10.59 -14.45
N TRP A 219 5.92 -9.58 -15.25
CA TRP A 219 4.85 -9.71 -16.25
C TRP A 219 5.12 -10.85 -17.24
N GLY A 220 6.36 -11.04 -17.70
CA GLY A 220 6.75 -12.16 -18.56
C GLY A 220 6.71 -13.52 -17.86
N LYS A 221 6.92 -13.56 -16.54
CA LYS A 221 6.76 -14.79 -15.74
C LYS A 221 5.29 -15.13 -15.45
N LEU A 222 4.39 -14.17 -15.56
CA LEU A 222 2.94 -14.34 -15.41
C LEU A 222 2.19 -14.50 -16.76
N GLU A 223 2.85 -14.25 -17.91
CA GLU A 223 2.22 -14.18 -19.24
C GLU A 223 1.32 -15.39 -19.55
N ASP A 224 1.81 -16.63 -19.37
CA ASP A 224 1.05 -17.85 -19.63
C ASP A 224 -0.28 -17.95 -18.84
N ARG A 225 -0.29 -17.45 -17.59
CA ARG A 225 -1.48 -17.44 -16.72
C ARG A 225 -2.44 -16.31 -17.07
N ILE A 226 -1.91 -15.19 -17.56
CA ILE A 226 -2.71 -14.01 -17.93
C ILE A 226 -3.35 -14.20 -19.31
N LEU A 227 -2.65 -14.79 -20.29
CA LEU A 227 -3.19 -15.04 -21.64
C LEU A 227 -4.38 -16.02 -21.69
N ALA A 228 -4.65 -16.74 -20.61
CA ALA A 228 -5.81 -17.63 -20.46
C ALA A 228 -7.11 -16.91 -20.02
N ILE A 229 -7.00 -15.64 -19.60
CA ILE A 229 -8.07 -14.85 -18.99
C ILE A 229 -9.01 -14.27 -20.06
N GLN A 230 -10.29 -14.13 -19.75
CA GLN A 230 -11.34 -13.74 -20.69
C GLN A 230 -12.11 -12.48 -20.27
N SER A 231 -11.95 -11.97 -19.04
CA SER A 231 -12.55 -10.70 -18.59
C SER A 231 -11.64 -9.89 -17.65
N ALA A 232 -11.97 -8.61 -17.46
CA ALA A 232 -11.27 -7.75 -16.49
C ALA A 232 -11.48 -8.21 -15.03
N ASP A 233 -12.67 -8.71 -14.69
CA ASP A 233 -12.98 -9.19 -13.33
C ASP A 233 -12.21 -10.48 -12.99
N GLU A 234 -12.07 -11.38 -13.97
CA GLU A 234 -11.22 -12.57 -13.88
C GLU A 234 -9.73 -12.17 -13.80
N PHE A 235 -9.31 -11.11 -14.52
CA PHE A 235 -7.97 -10.55 -14.40
C PHE A 235 -7.66 -10.08 -12.98
N TYR A 236 -8.54 -9.29 -12.33
CA TYR A 236 -8.30 -8.85 -10.96
C TYR A 236 -8.26 -10.00 -9.96
N THR A 237 -9.17 -10.96 -10.10
CA THR A 237 -9.22 -12.17 -9.28
C THR A 237 -7.93 -13.00 -9.43
N THR A 238 -7.50 -13.23 -10.67
CA THR A 238 -6.32 -14.03 -10.98
C THR A 238 -5.02 -13.34 -10.56
N MET A 239 -4.89 -12.03 -10.77
CA MET A 239 -3.74 -11.26 -10.29
C MET A 239 -3.64 -11.24 -8.76
N GLY A 240 -4.77 -11.27 -8.04
CA GLY A 240 -4.79 -11.47 -6.60
C GLY A 240 -4.19 -12.81 -6.18
N LEU A 241 -4.62 -13.91 -6.82
CA LEU A 241 -4.06 -15.24 -6.59
C LEU A 241 -2.57 -15.33 -6.95
N LEU A 242 -2.16 -14.81 -8.12
CA LEU A 242 -0.77 -14.77 -8.57
C LEU A 242 0.12 -13.95 -7.62
N THR A 243 -0.40 -12.90 -7.00
CA THR A 243 0.33 -12.12 -5.99
C THR A 243 0.60 -12.95 -4.72
N GLN A 244 -0.34 -13.80 -4.29
CA GLN A 244 -0.07 -14.75 -3.20
C GLN A 244 0.91 -15.84 -3.62
N GLU A 245 0.74 -16.44 -4.81
CA GLU A 245 1.68 -17.43 -5.37
C GLU A 245 3.12 -16.89 -5.48
N MET A 246 3.30 -15.59 -5.76
CA MET A 246 4.60 -14.92 -5.73
C MET A 246 5.15 -14.77 -4.31
N LEU A 247 4.33 -14.29 -3.36
CA LEU A 247 4.72 -14.09 -1.95
C LEU A 247 5.14 -15.39 -1.26
N ASP A 248 4.55 -16.53 -1.62
CA ASP A 248 4.90 -17.86 -1.09
C ASP A 248 6.13 -18.52 -1.76
N GLU A 249 6.92 -17.76 -2.56
CA GLU A 249 8.03 -18.24 -3.42
C GLU A 249 7.68 -19.34 -4.43
N SER A 250 6.39 -19.70 -4.56
CA SER A 250 5.93 -20.89 -5.29
C SER A 250 6.17 -20.82 -6.80
N ILE A 251 6.06 -19.63 -7.40
CA ILE A 251 6.26 -19.40 -8.84
C ILE A 251 7.50 -18.57 -9.18
N MET A 252 8.18 -17.98 -8.20
CA MET A 252 9.29 -17.04 -8.44
C MET A 252 10.28 -17.03 -7.27
N ASN A 253 11.59 -17.05 -7.57
CA ASN A 253 12.66 -16.90 -6.58
C ASN A 253 13.71 -15.87 -7.02
N ALA A 254 14.49 -15.37 -6.06
CA ALA A 254 15.46 -14.29 -6.25
C ALA A 254 16.47 -14.54 -7.39
N ASP A 255 17.11 -15.72 -7.42
CA ASP A 255 18.16 -16.01 -8.41
C ASP A 255 17.61 -16.15 -9.83
N GLY A 256 16.43 -16.73 -9.99
CA GLY A 256 15.73 -16.79 -11.28
C GLY A 256 15.33 -15.40 -11.78
N LEU A 257 14.72 -14.59 -10.91
CA LEU A 257 14.28 -13.23 -11.24
C LEU A 257 15.47 -12.31 -11.59
N LEU A 258 16.51 -12.30 -10.76
CA LEU A 258 17.74 -11.53 -11.02
C LEU A 258 18.42 -11.96 -12.33
N LYS A 259 18.51 -13.27 -12.60
CA LYS A 259 19.09 -13.76 -13.86
C LYS A 259 18.35 -13.22 -15.09
N ILE A 260 17.01 -13.11 -15.03
CA ILE A 260 16.22 -12.50 -16.10
C ILE A 260 16.55 -11.01 -16.21
N VAL A 261 16.47 -10.25 -15.10
CA VAL A 261 16.74 -8.80 -15.03
C VAL A 261 18.12 -8.40 -15.59
N TYR A 262 19.16 -9.16 -15.26
CA TYR A 262 20.53 -8.96 -15.77
C TYR A 262 20.74 -9.47 -17.21
N SER A 263 19.85 -10.32 -17.74
CA SER A 263 19.93 -10.81 -19.13
C SER A 263 19.26 -9.91 -20.17
N MET A 264 18.34 -9.02 -19.75
CA MET A 264 17.57 -8.17 -20.68
C MET A 264 18.43 -7.21 -21.52
N ALA A 265 19.44 -6.61 -20.90
CA ALA A 265 20.37 -5.67 -21.52
C ALA A 265 21.60 -5.44 -20.63
N ILE A 266 22.65 -4.86 -21.20
CA ILE A 266 23.78 -4.30 -20.44
C ILE A 266 23.28 -3.16 -19.55
N PHE A 267 23.91 -2.94 -18.39
CA PHE A 267 23.65 -1.78 -17.51
C PHE A 267 24.67 -0.65 -17.78
N PRO A 268 24.24 0.63 -17.79
CA PRO A 268 22.85 1.09 -17.89
C PRO A 268 22.26 0.80 -19.28
N HIS A 269 20.94 0.72 -19.39
CA HIS A 269 20.25 0.43 -20.66
C HIS A 269 20.39 1.62 -21.64
N PRO A 270 21.09 1.48 -22.80
CA PRO A 270 21.51 2.64 -23.60
C PRO A 270 20.39 3.60 -24.04
N GLN A 271 19.23 3.07 -24.44
CA GLN A 271 18.08 3.86 -24.91
C GLN A 271 17.13 4.31 -23.79
N LEU A 272 17.39 3.96 -22.52
CA LEU A 272 16.43 4.23 -21.45
C LEU A 272 16.37 5.72 -21.08
N ALA A 273 17.49 6.45 -21.17
CA ALA A 273 17.49 7.89 -21.00
C ALA A 273 16.59 8.57 -22.05
N GLU A 274 16.73 8.19 -23.31
CA GLU A 274 15.92 8.68 -24.45
C GLU A 274 14.42 8.35 -24.26
N LEU A 275 14.11 7.13 -23.83
CA LEU A 275 12.73 6.71 -23.54
C LEU A 275 12.10 7.48 -22.37
N ARG A 276 12.87 7.78 -21.32
CA ARG A 276 12.39 8.64 -20.21
C ARG A 276 12.18 10.08 -20.69
N GLU A 277 13.15 10.67 -21.38
CA GLU A 277 13.08 12.04 -21.90
C GLU A 277 11.89 12.29 -22.84
N LYS A 278 11.61 11.33 -23.75
CA LYS A 278 10.43 11.28 -24.62
C LYS A 278 9.12 11.56 -23.85
N TYR A 279 8.99 11.06 -22.63
CA TYR A 279 7.80 11.21 -21.80
C TYR A 279 7.86 12.36 -20.79
N THR A 280 9.04 12.76 -20.31
CA THR A 280 9.23 13.86 -19.34
C THR A 280 8.41 15.11 -19.65
N TYR A 281 8.43 15.55 -20.91
CA TYR A 281 7.77 16.77 -21.38
C TYR A 281 6.33 16.57 -21.86
N ASN A 282 5.95 15.34 -22.25
CA ASN A 282 4.69 15.06 -22.95
C ASN A 282 3.65 14.34 -22.08
N ILE A 283 3.96 14.03 -20.82
CA ILE A 283 3.06 13.30 -19.93
C ILE A 283 2.22 14.22 -19.03
N THR A 284 0.92 13.97 -19.01
CA THR A 284 0.01 14.39 -17.95
C THR A 284 0.29 13.54 -16.70
N PRO A 285 0.80 14.11 -15.60
CA PRO A 285 1.12 13.33 -14.40
C PRO A 285 -0.12 12.94 -13.59
N PHE A 286 -0.01 11.92 -12.73
CA PHE A 286 -1.04 11.61 -11.76
C PHE A 286 -1.19 12.73 -10.71
N THR A 287 -2.34 13.37 -10.64
CA THR A 287 -2.58 14.47 -9.68
C THR A 287 -2.72 13.95 -8.26
N ALA A 288 -1.72 14.20 -7.40
CA ALA A 288 -1.89 14.05 -5.95
C ALA A 288 -2.61 15.30 -5.41
N ALA A 289 -3.77 15.12 -4.77
CA ALA A 289 -4.63 16.21 -4.35
C ALA A 289 -4.10 16.93 -3.09
N MET A 290 -3.22 17.91 -3.27
CA MET A 290 -2.91 18.93 -2.27
C MET A 290 -2.99 20.34 -2.85
N SER A 291 -3.60 21.26 -2.10
CA SER A 291 -4.10 22.53 -2.62
C SER A 291 -3.04 23.64 -2.69
N THR A 292 -2.97 24.31 -3.85
CA THR A 292 -2.72 25.77 -3.94
C THR A 292 -3.51 26.36 -5.11
N GLY A 293 -4.16 27.50 -4.88
CA GLY A 293 -5.18 28.02 -5.81
C GLY A 293 -4.63 28.84 -6.98
N ARG A 294 -4.63 28.27 -8.19
CA ARG A 294 -4.76 29.02 -9.46
C ARG A 294 -5.16 28.09 -10.61
N LYS A 295 -6.28 28.35 -11.29
CA LYS A 295 -6.71 27.60 -12.48
C LYS A 295 -5.98 28.08 -13.75
N PRO A 296 -5.16 27.25 -14.42
CA PRO A 296 -5.22 27.10 -15.87
C PRO A 296 -6.40 26.19 -16.24
N LYS A 297 -6.79 26.14 -17.53
CA LYS A 297 -7.92 25.32 -17.99
C LYS A 297 -7.54 23.84 -18.04
N SER A 298 -8.01 23.06 -17.06
CA SER A 298 -8.03 21.59 -17.13
C SER A 298 -9.12 21.10 -18.08
N VAL A 299 -8.95 19.91 -18.63
CA VAL A 299 -10.06 19.14 -19.22
C VAL A 299 -10.97 18.70 -18.07
N ASN A 300 -12.29 18.87 -18.20
CA ASN A 300 -13.22 18.36 -17.20
C ASN A 300 -13.20 16.83 -17.21
N ILE A 301 -12.82 16.26 -16.08
CA ILE A 301 -13.06 14.86 -15.72
C ILE A 301 -14.10 14.93 -14.59
N PHE A 302 -15.28 14.37 -14.87
CA PHE A 302 -16.53 14.42 -14.08
C PHE A 302 -17.28 15.77 -14.04
N SER A 303 -18.58 15.67 -14.34
CA SER A 303 -19.65 16.68 -14.33
C SER A 303 -20.93 15.92 -14.77
N ASP A 304 -22.15 16.09 -14.26
CA ASP A 304 -22.70 16.73 -13.05
C ASP A 304 -23.98 15.90 -12.67
N GLU A 305 -24.68 15.95 -11.52
CA GLU A 305 -24.70 16.79 -10.32
C GLU A 305 -24.95 15.90 -9.06
N ASP A 306 -24.17 15.98 -7.97
CA ASP A 306 -24.60 15.68 -6.57
C ASP A 306 -23.53 16.17 -5.56
N ASP A 307 -23.92 16.98 -4.56
CA ASP A 307 -23.01 17.57 -3.57
C ASP A 307 -22.65 16.55 -2.45
N LEU A 308 -21.39 16.10 -2.42
CA LEU A 308 -20.82 15.24 -1.37
C LEU A 308 -19.52 15.84 -0.82
N ASP A 309 -19.27 15.67 0.49
CA ASP A 309 -18.21 16.35 1.23
C ASP A 309 -16.77 15.98 0.77
N ASP A 310 -15.85 16.94 0.91
CA ASP A 310 -14.45 16.93 0.41
C ASP A 310 -13.51 15.78 0.89
N GLU A 311 -13.98 14.80 1.68
CA GLU A 311 -13.12 13.71 2.19
C GLU A 311 -12.99 12.50 1.23
N ASP A 312 -14.04 12.14 0.48
CA ASP A 312 -14.10 10.86 -0.26
C ASP A 312 -13.23 10.82 -1.53
N VAL A 313 -12.89 11.99 -2.11
CA VAL A 313 -12.08 12.09 -3.35
C VAL A 313 -10.68 11.47 -3.18
N MET A 314 -10.21 11.27 -1.94
CA MET A 314 -8.93 10.65 -1.65
C MET A 314 -8.91 9.12 -1.89
N GLU A 315 -10.06 8.42 -1.88
CA GLU A 315 -10.08 6.96 -1.94
C GLU A 315 -9.56 6.37 -3.27
N ASN A 316 -9.76 7.07 -4.38
CA ASN A 316 -9.44 6.58 -5.74
C ASN A 316 -7.94 6.32 -6.02
N ILE A 317 -7.03 6.74 -5.12
CA ILE A 317 -5.60 6.34 -5.12
C ILE A 317 -5.25 5.48 -3.88
N ASN A 318 -6.07 5.51 -2.82
CA ASN A 318 -5.81 4.79 -1.57
C ASN A 318 -6.03 3.26 -1.67
N CYS A 319 -6.86 2.77 -2.60
CA CYS A 319 -7.32 1.38 -2.69
C CYS A 319 -6.21 0.31 -2.74
N PHE A 320 -5.03 0.59 -3.29
CA PHE A 320 -3.96 -0.40 -3.52
C PHE A 320 -3.46 -1.12 -2.26
N THR A 321 -3.61 -0.49 -1.09
CA THR A 321 -3.24 -1.05 0.21
C THR A 321 -4.46 -1.47 1.05
N GLY A 322 -5.65 -1.51 0.45
CA GLY A 322 -6.90 -1.99 1.04
C GLY A 322 -7.52 -3.19 0.31
N MET A 323 -7.26 -3.36 -0.99
CA MET A 323 -7.81 -4.47 -1.80
C MET A 323 -7.26 -5.86 -1.44
N PHE A 324 -6.21 -5.95 -0.63
CA PHE A 324 -5.60 -7.22 -0.21
C PHE A 324 -5.44 -7.25 1.32
N PRO A 325 -6.02 -8.23 2.03
CA PRO A 325 -5.80 -8.39 3.47
C PRO A 325 -4.35 -8.83 3.74
N PRO A 326 -3.75 -8.44 4.88
CA PRO A 326 -2.45 -8.97 5.29
C PRO A 326 -2.53 -10.48 5.51
N ALA A 327 -1.54 -11.21 4.98
CA ALA A 327 -1.52 -12.67 4.95
C ALA A 327 -1.44 -13.27 6.37
N SER A 328 -2.60 -13.63 6.92
CA SER A 328 -2.71 -14.29 8.23
C SER A 328 -2.33 -15.77 8.11
N LEU A 329 -1.03 -16.06 8.17
CA LEU A 329 -0.49 -17.43 8.10
C LEU A 329 -0.98 -18.29 9.26
N ALA A 330 -1.91 -19.21 8.99
CA ALA A 330 -2.47 -20.17 9.95
C ALA A 330 -2.40 -21.62 9.43
N ILE A 331 -1.19 -22.09 9.10
CA ILE A 331 -0.96 -23.49 8.69
C ILE A 331 -0.86 -24.38 9.94
N SER A 332 -1.98 -24.94 10.38
CA SER A 332 -2.03 -25.96 11.43
C SER A 332 -1.65 -27.35 10.87
N SER A 333 -0.37 -27.60 10.64
CA SER A 333 0.14 -28.87 10.10
C SER A 333 -0.06 -30.04 11.07
N SER A 334 -0.98 -30.95 10.75
CA SER A 334 -1.28 -32.13 11.57
C SER A 334 -0.29 -33.27 11.34
N ALA A 335 0.42 -33.71 12.39
CA ALA A 335 1.30 -34.87 12.33
C ALA A 335 1.48 -35.58 13.69
N GLY A 336 1.36 -36.91 13.69
CA GLY A 336 2.11 -37.80 14.60
C GLY A 336 1.76 -37.83 16.10
N SER A 337 0.76 -38.63 16.47
CA SER A 337 0.78 -39.36 17.77
C SER A 337 1.85 -40.49 17.72
N PRO A 338 2.27 -41.16 18.83
CA PRO A 338 1.49 -41.41 20.06
C PRO A 338 2.24 -41.32 21.42
N HIS A 339 1.50 -41.36 22.54
CA HIS A 339 1.58 -42.43 23.56
C HIS A 339 0.39 -42.34 24.56
N LYS A 340 0.19 -43.37 25.40
CA LYS A 340 -1.06 -43.61 26.17
C LYS A 340 -0.89 -43.38 27.69
N HIS A 341 -1.98 -43.01 28.38
CA HIS A 341 -2.53 -43.59 29.65
C HIS A 341 -3.80 -42.75 30.02
N HIS A 342 -5.02 -43.32 30.13
CA HIS A 342 -5.65 -43.95 31.30
C HIS A 342 -5.77 -43.02 32.55
N LEU A 343 -6.92 -42.78 33.23
CA LEU A 343 -8.30 -43.33 33.18
C LEU A 343 -9.36 -42.36 33.80
N ASN A 344 -10.63 -42.49 33.37
CA ASN A 344 -11.94 -42.28 34.06
C ASN A 344 -12.21 -41.10 35.04
N GLY A 345 -13.41 -40.48 34.97
CA GLY A 345 -13.93 -39.65 36.07
C GLY A 345 -15.18 -38.77 35.86
N GLU A 346 -16.34 -39.32 35.45
CA GLU A 346 -17.66 -38.63 35.45
C GLU A 346 -18.75 -39.60 36.02
N PRO A 347 -20.02 -39.21 36.36
CA PRO A 347 -20.77 -38.01 35.92
C PRO A 347 -21.70 -37.29 36.96
N SER A 348 -22.41 -36.24 36.50
CA SER A 348 -23.75 -35.75 36.95
C SER A 348 -23.86 -34.89 38.25
N LEU A 349 -24.89 -34.04 38.52
CA LEU A 349 -26.26 -33.87 37.97
C LEU A 349 -26.89 -32.48 38.36
N SER A 350 -27.83 -31.90 37.57
CA SER A 350 -28.87 -30.86 37.91
C SER A 350 -28.45 -29.40 38.31
N SER A 351 -29.26 -28.31 38.22
CA SER A 351 -30.45 -27.93 37.40
C SER A 351 -30.90 -26.44 37.56
N SER A 352 -31.37 -25.79 36.47
CA SER A 352 -32.41 -24.72 36.34
C SER A 352 -32.46 -23.37 37.12
N PHE A 353 -32.35 -22.26 36.34
CA PHE A 353 -33.22 -21.05 36.25
C PHE A 353 -33.39 -19.91 37.32
N ALA A 354 -33.57 -18.68 36.77
CA ALA A 354 -34.40 -17.51 37.22
C ALA A 354 -33.89 -16.40 38.19
N ASP A 355 -33.22 -15.36 37.65
CA ASP A 355 -33.64 -13.94 37.43
C ASP A 355 -34.40 -13.05 38.51
N ILE A 356 -34.37 -11.72 38.29
CA ILE A 356 -35.35 -10.62 38.61
C ILE A 356 -34.98 -9.46 39.61
N SER A 357 -34.77 -8.25 39.05
CA SER A 357 -35.04 -6.86 39.59
C SER A 357 -34.15 -6.26 40.73
N LYS A 358 -33.56 -5.03 40.66
CA LYS A 358 -34.01 -3.59 40.59
C LYS A 358 -34.43 -2.93 41.94
N LEU A 359 -33.87 -1.74 42.28
CA LEU A 359 -34.59 -0.48 42.68
C LEU A 359 -33.67 0.71 43.13
N SER A 360 -34.24 1.93 43.30
CA SER A 360 -33.61 3.26 43.59
C SER A 360 -34.75 4.27 44.01
N PRO A 361 -34.64 5.64 44.10
CA PRO A 361 -33.56 6.62 43.80
C PRO A 361 -33.36 7.85 44.78
N GLY A 362 -32.32 8.68 44.53
CA GLY A 362 -32.24 10.14 44.86
C GLY A 362 -31.88 10.54 46.32
N ALA A 363 -31.54 11.79 46.66
CA ALA A 363 -31.12 13.04 45.96
C ALA A 363 -30.44 13.96 47.04
N TYR A 364 -29.76 15.10 46.86
CA TYR A 364 -29.57 16.19 45.85
C TYR A 364 -28.07 16.64 45.90
N GLY A 365 -27.51 17.71 45.28
CA GLY A 365 -27.97 18.84 44.43
C GLY A 365 -26.86 19.93 44.29
N ALA A 366 -27.27 21.20 44.09
CA ALA A 366 -26.44 22.42 43.89
C ALA A 366 -25.66 22.55 42.55
N GLN A 367 -25.42 23.80 42.12
CA GLN A 367 -24.94 24.24 40.78
C GLN A 367 -24.27 25.65 40.90
N PRO A 368 -23.61 26.25 39.86
CA PRO A 368 -23.79 26.05 38.41
C PRO A 368 -22.49 25.94 37.54
N GLU A 369 -22.72 25.93 36.21
CA GLU A 369 -21.85 26.19 35.04
C GLU A 369 -21.58 25.02 34.06
N ASN A 370 -21.98 25.26 32.79
CA ASN A 370 -21.49 24.69 31.52
C ASN A 370 -21.31 23.16 31.34
N HIS A 371 -22.38 22.47 30.93
CA HIS A 371 -22.27 21.31 30.02
C HIS A 371 -23.52 21.17 29.11
N ALA A 372 -23.40 21.60 27.85
CA ALA A 372 -24.48 21.54 26.85
C ALA A 372 -24.05 20.78 25.57
N ASN A 373 -23.41 19.62 25.71
CA ASN A 373 -22.81 18.90 24.56
C ASN A 373 -23.12 17.38 24.49
N ASN A 374 -23.72 16.77 25.53
CA ASN A 374 -23.92 15.30 25.57
C ASN A 374 -25.21 14.81 24.89
N GLY A 375 -26.19 15.70 24.63
CA GLY A 375 -27.42 15.33 23.92
C GLY A 375 -27.18 14.98 22.45
N ILE A 376 -26.48 15.87 21.74
CA ILE A 376 -26.24 15.76 20.28
C ILE A 376 -25.49 14.46 19.92
N LEU A 377 -24.54 14.03 20.75
CA LEU A 377 -23.80 12.77 20.54
C LEU A 377 -24.70 11.53 20.71
N SER A 378 -25.61 11.53 21.69
CA SER A 378 -26.56 10.42 21.85
C SER A 378 -27.60 10.40 20.72
N GLU A 379 -28.09 11.57 20.31
CA GLU A 379 -29.16 11.71 19.32
C GLU A 379 -28.69 11.34 17.90
N ARG A 380 -27.45 11.72 17.55
CA ARG A 380 -26.74 11.23 16.34
C ARG A 380 -26.57 9.71 16.38
N MET A 381 -26.01 9.16 17.45
CA MET A 381 -25.79 7.72 17.57
C MET A 381 -27.09 6.90 17.47
N THR A 382 -28.22 7.41 17.98
CA THR A 382 -29.54 6.76 17.77
C THR A 382 -30.06 6.89 16.34
N THR A 383 -29.87 8.03 15.67
CA THR A 383 -30.29 8.19 14.27
C THR A 383 -29.44 7.33 13.33
N ASP A 384 -28.13 7.21 13.57
CA ASP A 384 -27.24 6.30 12.84
C ASP A 384 -27.67 4.84 12.98
N ILE A 385 -27.99 4.39 14.21
CA ILE A 385 -28.45 3.02 14.47
C ILE A 385 -29.78 2.72 13.77
N ASP A 386 -30.74 3.64 13.77
CA ASP A 386 -32.03 3.44 13.10
C ASP A 386 -31.96 3.59 11.57
N MET A 387 -31.04 4.42 11.04
CA MET A 387 -30.69 4.40 9.62
C MET A 387 -30.07 3.05 9.22
N LEU A 388 -29.13 2.52 10.00
CA LEU A 388 -28.51 1.21 9.75
C LEU A 388 -29.55 0.07 9.79
N ARG A 389 -30.46 0.08 10.78
CA ARG A 389 -31.58 -0.88 10.87
C ARG A 389 -32.52 -0.80 9.66
N ASN A 390 -32.82 0.41 9.19
CA ASN A 390 -33.65 0.60 7.99
C ASN A 390 -32.92 0.14 6.72
N HIS A 391 -31.60 0.34 6.62
CA HIS A 391 -30.79 -0.19 5.52
C HIS A 391 -30.77 -1.72 5.50
N TYR A 392 -30.49 -2.37 6.64
CA TYR A 392 -30.54 -3.83 6.76
C TYR A 392 -31.94 -4.41 6.50
N ARG A 393 -33.03 -3.70 6.85
CA ARG A 393 -34.39 -4.12 6.49
C ARG A 393 -34.60 -4.13 4.97
N ARG A 394 -34.26 -3.04 4.28
CA ARG A 394 -34.35 -2.95 2.80
C ARG A 394 -33.48 -3.99 2.10
N LEU A 395 -32.29 -4.27 2.63
CA LEU A 395 -31.39 -5.30 2.09
C LEU A 395 -32.00 -6.70 2.22
N ARG A 396 -32.61 -7.01 3.37
CA ARG A 396 -33.31 -8.28 3.62
C ARG A 396 -34.58 -8.43 2.79
N GLU A 397 -35.33 -7.34 2.59
CA GLU A 397 -36.50 -7.31 1.70
C GLU A 397 -36.09 -7.58 0.24
N ARG A 398 -35.01 -6.96 -0.25
CA ARG A 398 -34.43 -7.25 -1.58
C ARG A 398 -33.97 -8.70 -1.72
N GLN A 399 -33.30 -9.26 -0.70
CA GLN A 399 -32.91 -10.67 -0.69
C GLN A 399 -34.11 -11.62 -0.72
N GLN A 400 -35.20 -11.30 0.00
CA GLN A 400 -36.43 -12.08 -0.08
C GLN A 400 -37.12 -11.98 -1.44
N GLN A 401 -37.16 -10.79 -2.05
CA GLN A 401 -37.69 -10.60 -3.41
C GLN A 401 -36.89 -11.38 -4.46
N ALA A 402 -35.55 -11.31 -4.41
CA ALA A 402 -34.67 -12.09 -5.28
C ALA A 402 -34.88 -13.61 -5.09
N HIS A 403 -35.02 -14.08 -3.84
CA HIS A 403 -35.25 -15.50 -3.57
C HIS A 403 -36.63 -15.98 -4.05
N ILE A 404 -37.67 -15.14 -3.99
CA ILE A 404 -38.99 -15.44 -4.53
C ILE A 404 -38.92 -15.60 -6.06
N ILE A 405 -38.26 -14.67 -6.76
CA ILE A 405 -38.07 -14.73 -8.22
C ILE A 405 -37.34 -16.02 -8.62
N LEU A 406 -36.28 -16.40 -7.89
CA LEU A 406 -35.53 -17.66 -8.09
C LEU A 406 -36.25 -18.93 -7.59
N SER A 407 -37.54 -18.85 -7.25
CA SER A 407 -38.37 -19.99 -6.82
C SER A 407 -39.74 -20.01 -7.49
N SER A 408 -39.88 -19.33 -8.63
CA SER A 408 -41.11 -19.23 -9.43
C SER A 408 -40.94 -19.58 -10.91
N GLU A 409 -39.83 -20.23 -11.28
CA GLU A 409 -39.61 -20.97 -12.54
C GLU A 409 -39.50 -22.47 -12.25
#